data_AF-X1RFU6-F1
#
_entry.id   AF-X1RFU6-F1
#
_cell.length_a   1.000
_cell.length_b   1.000
_cell.length_c   1.000
_cell.angle_alpha   90.00
_cell.angle_beta   90.00
_cell.angle_gamma   90.00
#
_symmetry.space_group_name_H-M   'P 1'
#
loop_
_entity.id
_entity.type
_entity.pdbx_description
1 polymer ?
#
loop_
_entity_poly.entity_id
_entity_poly.type
_entity_poly.pdbx_seq_one_letter_code
_entity_poly.pdbx_strand_id
1 'polypeptide(L)' 'MRPAVFIDRDGTINEQHGYINHISRFILLPGVGKAISLLNQSNHIVVVTSNQSGV' A
#
# COMPACT_ATOMS: atom_id res chain seq x y z
N MET A 1 23.97 0.53 -0.79
CA MET A 1 22.67 0.32 -0.11
C MET A 1 21.56 0.87 -0.99
N ARG A 2 20.35 0.28 -0.96
CA ARG A 2 19.18 0.82 -1.67
C ARG A 2 18.28 1.56 -0.68
N PRO A 3 17.78 2.77 -0.99
CA PRO A 3 16.79 3.44 -0.17
C PRO A 3 15.50 2.62 -0.10
N ALA A 4 14.77 2.73 1.01
CA ALA A 4 13.49 2.05 1.20
C ALA A 4 12.36 3.05 1.36
N VAL A 5 11.19 2.71 0.82
CA VAL A 5 9.93 3.43 1.02
C VAL A 5 8.98 2.50 1.76
N PHE A 6 8.62 2.91 2.98
CA PHE A 6 7.64 2.22 3.81
C PHE A 6 6.27 2.83 3.55
N ILE A 7 5.29 1.99 3.21
CA ILE A 7 3.97 2.43 2.78
C ILE A 7 2.91 1.73 3.63
N ASP A 8 1.98 2.50 4.20
CA ASP A 8 0.81 1.92 4.86
C ASP A 8 -0.16 1.31 3.84
N ARG A 9 -1.07 0.45 4.30
CA ARG A 9 -2.07 -0.20 3.45
C ARG A 9 -3.34 0.64 3.37
N ASP A 10 -4.05 0.76 4.48
CA ASP A 10 -5.37 1.39 4.53
C ASP A 10 -5.25 2.92 4.53
N GLY A 11 -5.93 3.59 3.60
CA GLY A 11 -5.81 5.04 3.41
C GLY A 11 -4.58 5.48 2.61
N THR A 12 -3.67 4.57 2.24
CA THR A 12 -2.48 4.87 1.43
C THR A 12 -2.40 4.05 0.13
N ILE A 13 -2.64 2.73 0.19
CA ILE A 13 -2.71 1.85 -1.00
C ILE A 13 -4.18 1.67 -1.43
N ASN A 14 -5.05 1.40 -0.48
CA ASN A 14 -6.49 1.24 -0.69
C ASN A 14 -7.30 2.28 0.09
N GLU A 15 -8.55 2.47 -0.32
CA GLU A 15 -9.52 3.29 0.41
C GLU A 15 -9.69 2.76 1.85
N GLN A 16 -9.79 3.68 2.82
CA GLN A 16 -9.97 3.33 4.21
C GLN A 16 -11.45 3.07 4.51
N HIS A 17 -11.81 1.81 4.79
CA HIS A 17 -13.19 1.38 5.01
C HIS A 17 -13.36 0.53 6.28
N GLY A 18 -12.78 0.97 7.40
CA GLY A 18 -12.77 0.20 8.64
C GLY A 18 -12.09 -1.17 8.43
N TYR A 19 -12.63 -2.22 9.04
CA TYR A 19 -12.11 -3.58 8.85
C TYR A 19 -12.41 -4.12 7.45
N ILE A 20 -11.40 -4.10 6.59
CA ILE A 20 -11.44 -4.72 5.27
C ILE A 20 -11.09 -6.19 5.41
N ASN A 21 -12.13 -7.03 5.47
CA ASN A 21 -12.04 -8.48 5.65
C ASN A 21 -12.47 -9.27 4.40
N HIS A 22 -12.77 -8.59 3.29
CA HIS A 22 -13.17 -9.21 2.04
C HIS A 22 -12.60 -8.45 0.84
N ILE A 23 -12.17 -9.18 -0.20
CA ILE A 23 -11.48 -8.60 -1.36
C ILE A 23 -12.34 -7.60 -2.13
N SER A 24 -13.67 -7.79 -2.17
CA SER A 24 -14.59 -6.86 -2.84
C SER A 24 -14.61 -5.46 -2.21
N ARG A 25 -14.07 -5.30 -0.99
CA ARG A 25 -13.94 -4.04 -0.27
C ARG A 25 -12.54 -3.42 -0.40
N PHE A 26 -11.61 -4.11 -1.06
CA PHE A 26 -10.26 -3.64 -1.29
C PHE A 26 -10.19 -2.85 -2.59
N ILE A 27 -10.47 -1.55 -2.48
CA ILE A 27 -10.50 -0.62 -3.62
C ILE A 27 -9.19 0.16 -3.62
N LEU A 28 -8.38 0.02 -4.67
CA LEU A 28 -7.12 0.75 -4.80
C LEU A 28 -7.39 2.25 -4.98
N LEU A 29 -6.58 3.08 -4.31
CA LEU A 29 -6.60 4.51 -4.57
C LEU A 29 -6.10 4.80 -6.00
N PRO A 30 -6.65 5.80 -6.70
CA PRO A 30 -6.25 6.13 -8.06
C PRO A 30 -4.74 6.40 -8.16
N GLY A 31 -4.09 5.77 -9.15
CA GLY A 31 -2.66 5.99 -9.43
C GLY A 31 -1.67 5.26 -8.51
N VAL A 32 -2.10 4.62 -7.42
CA VAL A 32 -1.20 3.88 -6.49
C VAL A 32 -0.36 2.82 -7.21
N GLY A 33 -0.97 2.04 -8.11
CA GLY A 33 -0.25 1.03 -8.87
C GLY A 33 0.89 1.63 -9.72
N LYS A 34 0.64 2.80 -10.33
CA LYS A 34 1.66 3.54 -11.10
C LYS A 34 2.76 4.09 -10.19
N ALA A 35 2.40 4.66 -9.04
CA ALA A 35 3.36 5.19 -8.07
C ALA A 35 4.31 4.08 -7.55
N ILE A 36 3.77 2.93 -7.14
CA ILE A 36 4.56 1.78 -6.69
C ILE A 36 5.46 1.25 -7.82
N SER A 37 4.94 1.18 -9.06
CA SER A 37 5.75 0.80 -10.22
C SER A 37 6.94 1.74 -10.44
N LEU A 38 6.75 3.05 -10.31
CA LEU A 38 7.83 4.05 -10.44
C LEU A 38 8.86 3.91 -9.31
N LEU A 39 8.44 3.63 -8.08
CA LEU A 39 9.35 3.35 -6.96
C LEU A 39 10.18 2.09 -7.23
N ASN A 40 9.55 1.00 -7.69
CA ASN A 40 10.25 -0.24 -8.03
C ASN A 40 11.27 -0.04 -9.17
N GLN A 41 10.96 0.81 -10.15
CA GLN A 41 11.85 1.14 -11.26
C GLN A 41 13.00 2.08 -10.87
N SER A 42 12.88 2.82 -9.77
CA SER A 42 13.87 3.83 -9.33
C SER A 42 14.86 3.31 -8.29
N ASN A 43 15.09 2.00 -8.22
CA ASN A 43 16.02 1.35 -7.29
C ASN A 43 15.68 1.53 -5.81
N HIS A 44 14.40 1.77 -5.49
CA HIS A 44 13.88 1.75 -4.12
C HIS A 44 13.40 0.34 -3.74
N ILE A 45 13.52 -0.01 -2.46
CA ILE A 45 12.82 -1.14 -1.89
C ILE A 45 11.46 -0.63 -1.39
N VAL A 46 10.36 -1.13 -1.94
CA VAL A 46 9.01 -0.80 -1.46
C VAL A 46 8.57 -1.85 -0.44
N VAL A 47 8.27 -1.43 0.78
CA VAL A 47 7.85 -2.30 1.88
C VAL A 47 6.49 -1.83 2.38
N VAL A 48 5.51 -2.73 2.38
CA VAL A 48 4.21 -2.44 3.00
C VAL A 48 4.32 -2.71 4.50
N THR A 49 3.98 -1.70 5.30
CA THR A 49 3.95 -1.79 6.76
C THR A 49 2.62 -1.27 7.25
N SER A 50 1.77 -2.15 7.78
CA SER A 50 0.43 -1.78 8.20
C SER A 50 0.06 -2.45 9.51
N ASN A 51 -0.65 -1.71 10.37
CA ASN A 51 -1.23 -2.26 11.58
C ASN A 51 -2.60 -2.86 11.26
N GLN A 52 -2.74 -4.17 11.45
CA GLN A 52 -4.01 -4.88 11.27
C GLN A 52 -4.54 -5.33 12.63
N SER A 53 -4.96 -4.37 13.44
CA SER A 53 -5.44 -4.60 14.82
C SER A 53 -6.81 -5.29 14.92
N GLY A 54 -7.41 -5.63 13.78
CA GLY A 54 -8.75 -6.23 13.67
C GLY A 54 -8.81 -7.74 13.68
N VAL A 55 -7.73 -8.40 14.13
CA VAL A 55 -7.70 -9.84 14.34
C VAL A 55 -8.40 -10.17 15.65
#